data_AF-A0A420EU62-F1
#
_entry.id   AF-A0A420EU62-F1
#
_cell.length_a   1.000
_cell.length_b   1.000
_cell.length_c   1.000
_cell.angle_alpha   90.00
_cell.angle_beta   90.00
_cell.angle_gamma   90.00
#
_symmetry.space_group_name_H-M   'P 1'
#
loop_
_entity.id
_entity.type
_entity.pdbx_description
1 polymer ?
#
loop_
_entity_poly.entity_id
_entity_poly.type
_entity_poly.pdbx_seq_one_letter_code
_entity_poly.pdbx_strand_id
1 'polypeptide(L)'
;MTADHPSTPPGEPPGTAPGQPGTPAQAEHPESILLDEPSTADLRAKVTQAWQEFARSLAERLPALPEGAHVELTLDPTASGTGDAVYSIGVDVGAEGRLSARAVGNASLPDGYRLDRMAVADMIALGWSPPGVVEGSGEYFGLEGTTADANRIAALLSRTLRDVYGAPHPAFLVYLIHDAEGEPLPGAPLGTARSEFGPGRVAEADLDEALVEAVAAQTEQNDVLALEERVRTVVSTMLKSDSDRLQVDSDGDINIRAGSAMVFVRVRDNPPLVDVFSPVLTEVRPTERLYVKLSELTNRMPIGRLYCADDTVWASIPVFGRNFQPTHLMLAVQVMTGLADELDDRLHGEFGGKRFFGEGDKAVRRDEGEHRTGMYL
;
A
#
# COMPACT_ATOMS: atom_id res chain seq x y z
N MET A 1 30.85 41.85 -56.72
CA MET A 1 32.24 41.93 -57.24
C MET A 1 33.17 41.34 -56.20
N THR A 2 34.25 40.66 -56.62
CA THR A 2 35.53 40.43 -55.89
C THR A 2 35.46 40.20 -54.37
N ALA A 3 35.60 39.01 -53.76
CA ALA A 3 36.41 37.80 -54.02
C ALA A 3 37.86 37.80 -53.47
N ASP A 4 38.27 36.60 -53.04
CA ASP A 4 39.63 36.05 -52.83
C ASP A 4 40.52 36.44 -51.62
N HIS A 5 40.76 35.44 -50.76
CA HIS A 5 42.04 35.20 -50.03
C HIS A 5 43.06 34.53 -51.00
N PRO A 6 44.40 34.55 -50.74
CA PRO A 6 45.02 33.36 -50.10
C PRO A 6 46.39 33.55 -49.36
N SER A 7 46.84 32.45 -48.72
CA SER A 7 48.25 32.02 -48.50
C SER A 7 49.16 32.62 -47.39
N THR A 8 49.15 31.90 -46.25
CA THR A 8 50.26 31.35 -45.42
C THR A 8 51.61 31.01 -46.13
N PRO A 9 52.69 30.53 -45.43
CA PRO A 9 52.97 30.33 -43.96
C PRO A 9 54.26 31.14 -43.58
N PRO A 10 55.28 30.71 -42.76
CA PRO A 10 55.40 29.72 -41.66
C PRO A 10 56.09 30.27 -40.36
N GLY A 11 56.39 29.41 -39.36
CA GLY A 11 57.39 29.70 -38.30
C GLY A 11 57.18 29.07 -36.91
N GLU A 12 57.45 27.77 -36.75
CA GLU A 12 57.48 27.02 -35.47
C GLU A 12 58.61 25.96 -35.56
N PRO A 13 59.05 25.25 -34.48
CA PRO A 13 58.73 25.33 -33.04
C PRO A 13 60.05 25.50 -32.21
N PRO A 14 60.30 24.95 -30.98
CA PRO A 14 59.43 24.40 -29.93
C PRO A 14 59.70 24.90 -28.49
N GLY A 15 58.81 24.58 -27.54
CA GLY A 15 59.21 24.40 -26.13
C GLY A 15 58.15 24.65 -25.03
N THR A 16 57.60 23.55 -24.49
CA THR A 16 57.01 23.46 -23.12
C THR A 16 55.70 24.21 -22.82
N ALA A 17 54.60 23.46 -22.69
CA ALA A 17 53.36 23.89 -22.03
C ALA A 17 52.70 22.71 -21.28
N PRO A 18 52.20 22.88 -20.04
CA PRO A 18 51.53 21.82 -19.27
C PRO A 18 49.99 21.92 -19.30
N GLY A 19 49.32 20.76 -19.25
CA GLY A 19 47.98 20.55 -18.65
C GLY A 19 46.79 21.34 -19.23
N GLN A 20 45.93 20.68 -20.01
CA GLN A 20 44.59 21.19 -20.31
C GLN A 20 43.69 21.16 -19.06
N PRO A 21 42.82 22.17 -18.82
CA PRO A 21 41.66 22.01 -17.95
C PRO A 21 40.65 21.07 -18.63
N GLY A 22 40.20 20.03 -17.92
CA GLY A 22 39.28 19.03 -18.45
C GLY A 22 37.85 19.52 -18.60
N THR A 23 37.09 18.88 -19.49
CA THR A 23 35.64 19.04 -19.65
C THR A 23 34.93 18.86 -18.30
N PRO A 24 33.95 19.71 -17.92
CA PRO A 24 33.07 19.40 -16.80
C PRO A 24 32.26 18.15 -17.16
N ALA A 25 32.50 17.05 -16.44
CA ALA A 25 31.72 15.83 -16.60
C ALA A 25 30.24 16.09 -16.30
N GLN A 26 29.35 15.39 -17.00
CA GLN A 26 27.92 15.43 -16.72
C GLN A 26 27.69 14.90 -15.30
N ALA A 27 26.98 15.68 -14.48
CA ALA A 27 26.49 15.21 -13.19
C ALA A 27 25.32 14.26 -13.45
N GLU A 28 25.62 12.97 -13.63
CA GLU A 28 24.61 11.92 -13.68
C GLU A 28 23.89 11.87 -12.33
N HIS A 29 22.58 12.15 -12.33
CA HIS A 29 21.77 12.12 -11.12
C HIS A 29 21.66 10.67 -10.61
N PRO A 30 22.17 10.34 -9.41
CA PRO A 30 22.25 8.95 -8.94
C PRO A 30 20.91 8.37 -8.47
N GLU A 31 19.83 9.15 -8.52
CA GLU A 31 18.52 8.81 -7.94
C GLU A 31 17.74 7.76 -8.75
N SER A 32 18.10 7.51 -10.01
CA SER A 32 17.34 6.60 -10.89
C SER A 32 17.58 5.10 -10.67
N ILE A 33 18.57 4.70 -9.86
CA ILE A 33 19.02 3.30 -9.74
C ILE A 33 18.31 2.56 -8.58
N LEU A 34 17.79 3.27 -7.58
CA LEU A 34 17.21 2.70 -6.35
C LEU A 34 15.77 2.16 -6.50
N LEU A 35 15.24 2.01 -7.71
CA LEU A 35 13.87 1.53 -7.97
C LEU A 35 13.78 0.26 -8.82
N ASP A 36 14.90 -0.24 -9.34
CA ASP A 36 14.93 -1.48 -10.16
C ASP A 36 15.28 -2.72 -9.31
N GLU A 37 14.64 -2.83 -8.13
CA GLU A 37 14.53 -4.11 -7.43
C GLU A 37 13.62 -5.07 -8.21
N PRO A 38 13.91 -6.39 -8.21
CA PRO A 38 13.12 -7.37 -8.97
C PRO A 38 11.66 -7.49 -8.51
N SER A 39 11.39 -7.15 -7.24
CA SER A 39 10.05 -6.99 -6.64
C SER A 39 9.25 -5.85 -7.30
N THR A 40 9.86 -4.68 -7.47
CA THR A 40 9.24 -3.50 -8.08
C THR A 40 9.07 -3.68 -9.60
N ALA A 41 9.99 -4.39 -10.26
CA ALA A 41 9.84 -4.77 -11.67
C ALA A 41 8.62 -5.69 -11.90
N ASP A 42 8.43 -6.70 -11.04
CA ASP A 42 7.26 -7.60 -11.05
C ASP A 42 5.94 -6.84 -10.78
N LEU A 43 5.94 -5.87 -9.86
CA LEU A 43 4.77 -5.01 -9.62
C LEU A 43 4.43 -4.14 -10.85
N ARG A 44 5.42 -3.47 -11.46
CA ARG A 44 5.23 -2.67 -12.70
C ARG A 44 4.70 -3.53 -13.85
N ALA A 45 5.17 -4.78 -13.98
CA ALA A 45 4.67 -5.73 -14.97
C ALA A 45 3.20 -6.11 -14.72
N LYS A 46 2.84 -6.41 -13.47
CA LYS A 46 1.45 -6.73 -13.07
C LYS A 46 0.48 -5.58 -13.31
N VAL A 47 0.85 -4.34 -12.94
CA VAL A 47 0.05 -3.14 -13.22
C VAL A 47 -0.13 -2.94 -14.72
N THR A 48 0.93 -3.15 -15.51
CA THR A 48 0.86 -3.07 -16.98
C THR A 48 -0.08 -4.14 -17.57
N GLN A 49 -0.02 -5.38 -17.07
CA GLN A 49 -0.90 -6.46 -17.47
C GLN A 49 -2.37 -6.15 -17.13
N ALA A 50 -2.66 -5.65 -15.93
CA ALA A 50 -4.01 -5.29 -15.52
C ALA A 50 -4.63 -4.20 -16.41
N TRP A 51 -3.86 -3.19 -16.80
CA TRP A 51 -4.31 -2.18 -17.76
C TRP A 51 -4.54 -2.75 -19.17
N GLN A 52 -3.74 -3.72 -19.62
CA GLN A 52 -3.96 -4.41 -20.90
C GLN A 52 -5.19 -5.33 -20.86
N GLU A 53 -5.50 -5.93 -19.70
CA GLU A 53 -6.68 -6.76 -19.49
C GLU A 53 -7.95 -5.93 -19.44
N PHE A 54 -7.97 -4.84 -18.66
CA PHE A 54 -9.06 -3.84 -18.66
C PHE A 54 -9.36 -3.31 -20.08
N ALA A 55 -8.32 -2.90 -20.82
CA ALA A 55 -8.47 -2.42 -22.20
C ALA A 55 -9.07 -3.48 -23.14
N ARG A 56 -8.69 -4.76 -22.97
CA ARG A 56 -9.23 -5.87 -23.75
C ARG A 56 -10.68 -6.16 -23.40
N SER A 57 -11.02 -6.30 -22.12
CA SER A 57 -12.39 -6.54 -21.66
C SER A 57 -13.34 -5.41 -22.10
N LEU A 58 -12.88 -4.16 -22.08
CA LEU A 58 -13.65 -3.02 -22.58
C LEU A 58 -13.82 -3.05 -24.11
N ALA A 59 -12.78 -3.41 -24.86
CA ALA A 59 -12.85 -3.58 -26.32
C ALA A 59 -13.75 -4.75 -26.75
N GLU A 60 -13.81 -5.83 -25.96
CA GLU A 60 -14.72 -6.97 -26.14
C GLU A 60 -16.16 -6.62 -25.72
N ARG A 61 -16.34 -5.75 -24.72
CA ARG A 61 -17.65 -5.35 -24.20
C ARG A 61 -18.38 -4.36 -25.11
N LEU A 62 -17.70 -3.31 -25.60
CA LEU A 62 -18.35 -2.22 -26.37
C LEU A 62 -19.16 -2.71 -27.58
N PRO A 63 -18.70 -3.66 -28.43
CA PRO A 63 -19.48 -4.17 -29.57
C PRO A 63 -20.65 -5.08 -29.18
N ALA A 64 -20.76 -5.50 -27.92
CA ALA A 64 -21.80 -6.38 -27.41
C ALA A 64 -22.90 -5.64 -26.62
N LEU A 65 -22.84 -4.30 -26.57
CA LEU A 65 -23.86 -3.45 -25.97
C LEU A 65 -24.96 -3.11 -26.98
N PRO A 66 -26.23 -2.96 -26.55
CA PRO A 66 -27.31 -2.50 -27.42
C PRO A 66 -27.18 -1.01 -27.76
N GLU A 67 -27.86 -0.58 -28.81
CA GLU A 67 -28.12 0.84 -29.08
C GLU A 67 -28.85 1.48 -27.89
N GLY A 68 -28.45 2.70 -27.52
CA GLY A 68 -28.94 3.42 -26.35
C GLY A 68 -28.18 3.12 -25.04
N ALA A 69 -27.27 2.13 -25.02
CA ALA A 69 -26.47 1.84 -23.84
C ALA A 69 -25.45 2.95 -23.52
N HIS A 70 -25.20 3.15 -22.23
CA HIS A 70 -24.16 4.02 -21.70
C HIS A 70 -23.15 3.22 -20.88
N VAL A 71 -21.87 3.62 -20.96
CA VAL A 71 -20.77 3.14 -20.11
C VAL A 71 -20.14 4.34 -19.42
N GLU A 72 -20.21 4.40 -18.09
CA GLU A 72 -19.43 5.37 -17.31
C GLU A 72 -18.23 4.68 -16.64
N LEU A 73 -17.06 5.32 -16.72
CA LEU A 73 -15.79 4.91 -16.14
C LEU A 73 -15.27 6.04 -15.24
N THR A 74 -15.35 5.86 -13.92
CA THR A 74 -15.04 6.91 -12.94
C THR A 74 -13.88 6.49 -12.05
N LEU A 75 -12.89 7.36 -11.88
CA LEU A 75 -11.85 7.19 -10.86
C LEU A 75 -12.46 7.45 -9.48
N ASP A 76 -12.43 6.45 -8.60
CA ASP A 76 -12.96 6.57 -7.24
C ASP A 76 -12.19 7.65 -6.45
N PRO A 77 -12.84 8.75 -6.03
CA PRO A 77 -12.17 9.84 -5.33
C PRO A 77 -11.63 9.44 -3.95
N THR A 78 -12.28 8.48 -3.29
CA THR A 78 -11.92 7.98 -1.97
C THR A 78 -10.66 7.12 -2.05
N ALA A 79 -10.59 6.25 -3.06
CA ALA A 79 -9.44 5.37 -3.27
C ALA A 79 -8.24 6.14 -3.86
N SER A 80 -8.48 7.07 -4.78
CA SER A 80 -7.42 7.84 -5.47
C SER A 80 -6.92 9.07 -4.69
N GLY A 81 -7.67 9.54 -3.69
CA GLY A 81 -7.32 10.72 -2.89
C GLY A 81 -7.63 12.07 -3.57
N THR A 82 -8.47 12.09 -4.62
CA THR A 82 -8.84 13.32 -5.34
C THR A 82 -9.92 14.15 -4.63
N GLY A 83 -10.49 13.67 -3.53
CA GLY A 83 -11.51 14.41 -2.77
C GLY A 83 -12.76 14.66 -3.61
N ASP A 84 -13.29 15.89 -3.62
CA ASP A 84 -14.51 16.21 -4.39
C ASP A 84 -14.29 16.24 -5.92
N ALA A 85 -13.06 16.00 -6.42
CA ALA A 85 -12.76 16.00 -7.85
C ALA A 85 -13.01 14.64 -8.50
N VAL A 86 -14.12 14.55 -9.24
CA VAL A 86 -14.53 13.37 -10.02
C VAL A 86 -13.91 13.43 -11.42
N TYR A 87 -13.07 12.44 -11.73
CA TYR A 87 -12.54 12.23 -13.08
C TYR A 87 -13.27 11.05 -13.72
N SER A 88 -14.11 11.31 -14.72
CA SER A 88 -14.86 10.26 -15.43
C SER A 88 -14.81 10.36 -16.95
N ILE A 89 -15.15 9.24 -17.59
CA ILE A 89 -15.34 9.09 -19.02
C ILE A 89 -16.67 8.37 -19.25
N GLY A 90 -17.60 9.01 -19.95
CA GLY A 90 -18.81 8.38 -20.47
C GLY A 90 -18.62 7.89 -21.92
N VAL A 91 -19.30 6.82 -22.30
CA VAL A 91 -19.38 6.32 -23.69
C VAL A 91 -20.83 5.95 -24.02
N ASP A 92 -21.38 6.60 -25.03
CA ASP A 92 -22.73 6.36 -25.56
C ASP A 92 -22.67 5.45 -26.79
N VAL A 93 -23.53 4.43 -26.83
CA VAL A 93 -23.71 3.53 -27.97
C VAL A 93 -24.90 3.99 -28.81
N GLY A 94 -24.63 4.54 -29.99
CA GLY A 94 -25.64 5.03 -30.92
C GLY A 94 -26.00 4.03 -32.04
N ALA A 95 -26.96 4.45 -32.87
CA ALA A 95 -27.41 3.72 -34.05
C ALA A 95 -26.26 3.23 -34.94
N GLU A 96 -26.46 2.09 -35.58
CA GLU A 96 -25.50 1.41 -36.47
C GLU A 96 -24.13 1.11 -35.81
N GLY A 97 -24.04 1.13 -34.48
CA GLY A 97 -22.80 0.91 -33.74
C GLY A 97 -21.86 2.11 -33.71
N ARG A 98 -22.38 3.34 -33.86
CA ARG A 98 -21.62 4.56 -33.51
C ARG A 98 -21.27 4.55 -32.02
N LEU A 99 -20.09 5.04 -31.69
CA LEU A 99 -19.65 5.28 -30.31
C LEU A 99 -19.30 6.77 -30.16
N SER A 100 -19.87 7.42 -29.15
CA SER A 100 -19.50 8.78 -28.74
C SER A 100 -18.95 8.72 -27.31
N ALA A 101 -17.68 9.06 -27.15
CA ALA A 101 -17.03 9.12 -25.85
C ALA A 101 -16.85 10.58 -25.40
N ARG A 102 -17.03 10.82 -24.10
CA ARG A 102 -17.02 12.14 -23.45
C ARG A 102 -16.18 12.06 -22.18
N ALA A 103 -15.12 12.87 -22.07
CA ALA A 103 -14.19 12.85 -20.95
C ALA A 103 -14.16 14.19 -20.20
N VAL A 104 -14.15 14.15 -18.86
CA VAL A 104 -14.16 15.33 -17.98
C VAL A 104 -13.04 16.33 -18.33
N GLY A 105 -13.44 17.59 -18.48
CA GLY A 105 -12.55 18.74 -18.71
C GLY A 105 -12.57 19.75 -17.56
N ASN A 106 -11.77 20.81 -17.69
CA ASN A 106 -11.51 21.78 -16.62
C ASN A 106 -12.73 22.60 -16.15
N ALA A 107 -13.85 22.59 -16.89
CA ALA A 107 -15.09 23.22 -16.45
C ALA A 107 -15.72 22.50 -15.24
N SER A 108 -15.63 21.16 -15.21
CA SER A 108 -16.22 20.32 -14.15
C SER A 108 -15.26 20.06 -12.98
N LEU A 109 -13.96 20.32 -13.16
CA LEU A 109 -12.92 20.09 -12.14
C LEU A 109 -12.72 21.33 -11.24
N PRO A 110 -12.65 21.17 -9.91
CA PRO A 110 -12.29 22.25 -8.98
C PRO A 110 -10.90 22.83 -9.28
N ASP A 111 -10.67 24.10 -8.90
CA ASP A 111 -9.47 24.86 -9.28
C ASP A 111 -8.13 24.14 -9.01
N GLY A 112 -8.02 23.41 -7.90
CA GLY A 112 -6.81 22.65 -7.51
C GLY A 112 -6.61 21.31 -8.21
N TYR A 113 -7.61 20.83 -8.98
CA TYR A 113 -7.64 19.52 -9.63
C TYR A 113 -7.75 19.60 -11.15
N ARG A 114 -7.73 20.80 -11.73
CA ARG A 114 -7.77 21.00 -13.18
C ARG A 114 -6.55 20.42 -13.88
N LEU A 115 -6.80 19.83 -15.05
CA LEU A 115 -5.78 19.39 -15.99
C LEU A 115 -4.90 20.59 -16.37
N ASP A 116 -3.59 20.42 -16.25
CA ASP A 116 -2.62 21.44 -16.64
C ASP A 116 -2.43 21.51 -18.17
N ARG A 117 -1.49 22.33 -18.63
CA ARG A 117 -1.24 22.49 -20.08
C ARG A 117 -0.62 21.25 -20.73
N MET A 118 0.04 20.38 -19.98
CA MET A 118 0.59 19.12 -20.49
C MET A 118 -0.53 18.08 -20.57
N ALA A 119 -1.29 17.88 -19.50
CA ALA A 119 -2.45 17.00 -19.48
C ALA A 119 -3.48 17.33 -20.59
N VAL A 120 -3.78 18.62 -20.84
CA VAL A 120 -4.63 19.05 -21.95
C VAL A 120 -4.00 18.78 -23.33
N ALA A 121 -2.68 18.88 -23.47
CA ALA A 121 -1.98 18.53 -24.70
C ALA A 121 -1.96 17.00 -24.93
N ASP A 122 -1.82 16.21 -23.86
CA ASP A 122 -1.84 14.75 -23.90
C ASP A 122 -3.23 14.20 -24.24
N MET A 123 -4.31 14.83 -23.76
CA MET A 123 -5.67 14.55 -24.25
C MET A 123 -5.77 14.68 -25.77
N ILE A 124 -5.29 15.80 -26.32
CA ILE A 124 -5.31 16.06 -27.76
C ILE A 124 -4.39 15.07 -28.52
N ALA A 125 -3.22 14.74 -27.97
CA ALA A 125 -2.28 13.78 -28.55
C ALA A 125 -2.76 12.32 -28.50
N LEU A 126 -3.61 11.97 -27.53
CA LEU A 126 -4.34 10.70 -27.49
C LEU A 126 -5.40 10.60 -28.59
N GLY A 127 -5.92 11.75 -29.04
CA GLY A 127 -6.93 11.86 -30.10
C GLY A 127 -8.28 12.43 -29.63
N TRP A 128 -8.36 12.99 -28.42
CA TRP A 128 -9.54 13.72 -27.98
C TRP A 128 -9.66 15.07 -28.70
N SER A 129 -10.89 15.42 -29.08
CA SER A 129 -11.21 16.78 -29.51
C SER A 129 -11.45 17.67 -28.28
N PRO A 130 -10.97 18.92 -28.27
CA PRO A 130 -11.27 19.87 -27.19
C PRO A 130 -12.78 20.08 -26.96
N PRO A 131 -13.18 20.56 -25.76
CA PRO A 131 -14.56 20.97 -25.49
C PRO A 131 -15.17 21.86 -26.58
N GLY A 132 -16.43 21.59 -26.89
CA GLY A 132 -17.22 22.30 -27.91
C GLY A 132 -16.89 21.96 -29.37
N VAL A 133 -15.90 21.10 -29.65
CA VAL A 133 -15.50 20.75 -31.03
C VAL A 133 -16.33 19.59 -31.61
N VAL A 134 -16.73 18.62 -30.79
CA VAL A 134 -17.61 17.50 -31.18
C VAL A 134 -19.05 17.83 -30.78
N GLU A 135 -20.02 17.56 -31.65
CA GLU A 135 -21.44 17.80 -31.35
C GLU A 135 -21.88 16.99 -30.12
N GLY A 136 -22.63 17.62 -29.20
CA GLY A 136 -23.02 17.01 -27.92
C GLY A 136 -21.91 16.90 -26.85
N SER A 137 -20.63 17.20 -27.17
CA SER A 137 -19.54 17.14 -26.17
C SER A 137 -19.64 18.25 -25.11
N GLY A 138 -20.11 19.44 -25.47
CA GLY A 138 -20.24 20.57 -24.54
C GLY A 138 -18.91 20.92 -23.88
N GLU A 139 -18.87 20.96 -22.54
CA GLU A 139 -17.67 21.25 -21.75
C GLU A 139 -16.71 20.06 -21.60
N TYR A 140 -17.04 18.89 -22.15
CA TYR A 140 -16.25 17.66 -22.10
C TYR A 140 -15.36 17.53 -23.34
N PHE A 141 -14.21 16.86 -23.19
CA PHE A 141 -13.44 16.40 -24.34
C PHE A 141 -14.24 15.34 -25.11
N GLY A 142 -14.32 15.44 -26.43
CA GLY A 142 -15.16 14.59 -27.28
C GLY A 142 -14.37 13.67 -28.21
N LEU A 143 -14.84 12.44 -28.40
CA LEU A 143 -14.25 11.46 -29.32
C LEU A 143 -15.36 10.64 -29.99
N GLU A 144 -15.41 10.68 -31.32
CA GLU A 144 -16.29 9.80 -32.11
C GLU A 144 -15.54 8.57 -32.65
N GLY A 145 -16.27 7.47 -32.83
CA GLY A 145 -15.83 6.29 -33.56
C GLY A 145 -16.97 5.27 -33.75
N THR A 146 -16.62 4.01 -33.97
CA THR A 146 -17.57 2.91 -34.13
C THR A 146 -17.20 1.70 -33.27
N THR A 147 -18.10 0.73 -33.13
CA THR A 147 -17.79 -0.56 -32.50
C THR A 147 -16.69 -1.34 -33.24
N ALA A 148 -16.43 -1.06 -34.53
CA ALA A 148 -15.25 -1.59 -35.23
C ALA A 148 -13.93 -0.96 -34.73
N ASP A 149 -13.98 0.26 -34.20
CA ASP A 149 -12.85 0.95 -33.55
C ASP A 149 -12.67 0.55 -32.07
N ALA A 150 -13.48 -0.34 -31.50
CA ALA A 150 -13.54 -0.61 -30.05
C ALA A 150 -12.16 -0.91 -29.41
N ASN A 151 -11.27 -1.62 -30.11
CA ASN A 151 -9.89 -1.85 -29.66
C ASN A 151 -9.06 -0.56 -29.53
N ARG A 152 -9.21 0.37 -30.50
CA ARG A 152 -8.54 1.68 -30.49
C ARG A 152 -9.15 2.58 -29.41
N ILE A 153 -10.47 2.61 -29.30
CA ILE A 153 -11.19 3.41 -28.30
C ILE A 153 -10.81 2.94 -26.90
N ALA A 154 -10.98 1.65 -26.57
CA ALA A 154 -10.66 1.14 -25.24
C ALA A 154 -9.20 1.37 -24.83
N ALA A 155 -8.25 1.26 -25.76
CA ALA A 155 -6.84 1.60 -25.51
C ALA A 155 -6.65 3.10 -25.23
N LEU A 156 -7.34 3.99 -25.96
CA LEU A 156 -7.33 5.44 -25.77
C LEU A 156 -7.95 5.82 -24.41
N LEU A 157 -9.10 5.24 -24.05
CA LEU A 157 -9.75 5.47 -22.75
C LEU A 157 -8.87 4.97 -21.59
N SER A 158 -8.29 3.78 -21.71
CA SER A 158 -7.36 3.22 -20.71
C SER A 158 -6.14 4.12 -20.49
N ARG A 159 -5.57 4.67 -21.58
CA ARG A 159 -4.49 5.65 -21.49
C ARG A 159 -4.94 7.00 -20.94
N THR A 160 -6.18 7.42 -21.19
CA THR A 160 -6.72 8.66 -20.60
C THR A 160 -6.81 8.54 -19.08
N LEU A 161 -7.42 7.45 -18.59
CA LEU A 161 -7.57 7.17 -17.17
C LEU A 161 -6.21 7.05 -16.46
N ARG A 162 -5.24 6.35 -17.07
CA ARG A 162 -3.92 6.10 -16.48
C ARG A 162 -2.91 7.24 -16.67
N ASP A 163 -2.73 7.70 -17.91
CA ASP A 163 -1.66 8.64 -18.28
C ASP A 163 -2.05 10.10 -17.99
N VAL A 164 -3.34 10.46 -18.03
CA VAL A 164 -3.82 11.85 -17.86
C VAL A 164 -4.53 12.06 -16.53
N TYR A 165 -5.46 11.18 -16.14
CA TYR A 165 -6.14 11.26 -14.85
C TYR A 165 -5.37 10.58 -13.70
N GLY A 166 -4.19 10.01 -13.98
CA GLY A 166 -3.27 9.49 -12.97
C GLY A 166 -3.73 8.22 -12.24
N ALA A 167 -4.75 7.50 -12.74
CA ALA A 167 -5.23 6.28 -12.11
C ALA A 167 -4.10 5.23 -12.02
N PRO A 168 -3.67 4.79 -10.83
CA PRO A 168 -2.48 3.94 -10.70
C PRO A 168 -2.74 2.51 -11.18
N HIS A 169 -3.98 2.00 -11.03
CA HIS A 169 -4.37 0.63 -11.35
C HIS A 169 -5.89 0.58 -11.66
N PRO A 170 -6.39 -0.31 -12.54
CA PRO A 170 -7.81 -0.33 -12.91
C PRO A 170 -8.78 -0.57 -11.74
N ALA A 171 -8.34 -1.21 -10.65
CA ALA A 171 -9.17 -1.40 -9.45
C ALA A 171 -9.61 -0.10 -8.74
N PHE A 172 -8.93 1.03 -9.02
CA PHE A 172 -9.34 2.35 -8.56
C PHE A 172 -10.49 2.93 -9.40
N LEU A 173 -10.83 2.31 -10.53
CA LEU A 173 -11.99 2.65 -11.33
C LEU A 173 -13.24 1.95 -10.77
N VAL A 174 -14.31 2.72 -10.64
CA VAL A 174 -15.69 2.22 -10.59
C VAL A 174 -16.28 2.37 -11.99
N TYR A 175 -17.03 1.38 -12.45
CA TYR A 175 -17.73 1.43 -13.72
C TYR A 175 -19.21 1.10 -13.58
N LEU A 176 -20.00 1.75 -14.43
CA LEU A 176 -21.44 1.60 -14.58
C LEU A 176 -21.74 1.31 -16.05
N ILE A 177 -22.63 0.35 -16.33
CA ILE A 177 -23.16 0.09 -17.67
C ILE A 177 -24.67 -0.08 -17.56
N HIS A 178 -25.43 0.74 -18.28
CA HIS A 178 -26.89 0.69 -18.31
C HIS A 178 -27.43 0.85 -19.74
N ASP A 179 -28.72 0.52 -19.94
CA ASP A 179 -29.45 0.74 -21.20
C ASP A 179 -30.05 2.16 -21.29
N ALA A 180 -30.90 2.41 -22.29
CA ALA A 180 -31.53 3.71 -22.51
C ALA A 180 -32.56 4.08 -21.42
N GLU A 181 -33.12 3.06 -20.76
CA GLU A 181 -34.06 3.18 -19.66
C GLU A 181 -33.35 3.42 -18.30
N GLY A 182 -32.06 3.12 -18.22
CA GLY A 182 -31.23 3.27 -17.02
C GLY A 182 -31.07 1.98 -16.21
N GLU A 183 -31.53 0.84 -16.71
CA GLU A 183 -31.41 -0.45 -16.05
C GLU A 183 -30.01 -1.07 -16.28
N PRO A 184 -29.39 -1.70 -15.26
CA PRO A 184 -28.00 -2.14 -15.35
C PRO A 184 -27.81 -3.37 -16.25
N LEU A 185 -26.90 -3.26 -17.22
CA LEU A 185 -26.64 -4.31 -18.20
C LEU A 185 -25.60 -5.33 -17.70
N PRO A 186 -25.98 -6.58 -17.34
CA PRO A 186 -25.06 -7.58 -16.80
C PRO A 186 -24.04 -8.04 -17.84
N GLY A 187 -22.84 -8.43 -17.39
CA GLY A 187 -21.75 -8.83 -18.27
C GLY A 187 -20.53 -9.37 -17.54
N ALA A 188 -19.50 -9.72 -18.31
CA ALA A 188 -18.18 -10.06 -17.79
C ALA A 188 -17.50 -8.83 -17.15
N PRO A 189 -16.63 -9.01 -16.13
CA PRO A 189 -15.94 -7.91 -15.48
C PRO A 189 -14.93 -7.22 -16.40
N LEU A 190 -14.75 -5.91 -16.22
CA LEU A 190 -13.72 -5.13 -16.92
C LEU A 190 -12.35 -5.31 -16.23
N GLY A 191 -11.78 -6.51 -16.35
CA GLY A 191 -10.53 -6.87 -15.67
C GLY A 191 -10.65 -6.76 -14.15
N THR A 192 -9.88 -5.86 -13.55
CA THR A 192 -9.88 -5.60 -12.10
C THR A 192 -10.69 -4.36 -11.67
N ALA A 193 -11.33 -3.64 -12.58
CA ALA A 193 -12.20 -2.51 -12.24
C ALA A 193 -13.46 -2.96 -11.48
N ARG A 194 -13.97 -2.11 -10.58
CA ARG A 194 -15.15 -2.43 -9.75
C ARG A 194 -16.44 -2.04 -10.47
N SER A 195 -17.38 -2.97 -10.62
CA SER A 195 -18.74 -2.66 -11.10
C SER A 195 -19.56 -2.05 -9.97
N GLU A 196 -20.28 -0.96 -10.22
CA GLU A 196 -21.24 -0.37 -9.29
C GLU A 196 -22.30 -1.40 -8.85
N PHE A 197 -22.76 -2.26 -9.77
CA PHE A 197 -23.70 -3.34 -9.48
C PHE A 197 -23.02 -4.71 -9.38
N GLY A 198 -21.72 -4.75 -9.12
CA GLY A 198 -20.98 -5.99 -8.91
C GLY A 198 -21.31 -6.64 -7.57
N PRO A 199 -21.12 -7.97 -7.43
CA PRO A 199 -21.26 -8.65 -6.13
C PRO A 199 -20.31 -8.09 -5.06
N GLY A 200 -19.22 -7.43 -5.49
CA GLY A 200 -18.34 -6.64 -4.63
C GLY A 200 -19.06 -5.52 -3.90
N ARG A 201 -19.87 -4.67 -4.56
CA ARG A 201 -20.54 -3.54 -3.87
C ARG A 201 -21.67 -4.00 -2.96
N VAL A 202 -22.39 -5.06 -3.32
CA VAL A 202 -23.40 -5.64 -2.41
C VAL A 202 -22.70 -6.16 -1.16
N ALA A 203 -21.61 -6.93 -1.33
CA ALA A 203 -20.82 -7.41 -0.20
C ALA A 203 -20.12 -6.28 0.59
N GLU A 204 -19.64 -5.21 -0.04
CA GLU A 204 -19.02 -4.05 0.62
C GLU A 204 -20.06 -3.24 1.40
N ALA A 205 -21.27 -3.02 0.86
CA ALA A 205 -22.36 -2.37 1.56
C ALA A 205 -22.91 -3.23 2.71
N ASP A 206 -23.13 -4.53 2.48
CA ASP A 206 -23.49 -5.50 3.51
C ASP A 206 -22.40 -5.58 4.60
N LEU A 207 -21.10 -5.49 4.24
CA LEU A 207 -20.00 -5.44 5.20
C LEU A 207 -19.95 -4.12 5.95
N ASP A 208 -20.13 -2.97 5.31
CA ASP A 208 -20.09 -1.67 5.98
C ASP A 208 -21.29 -1.48 6.90
N GLU A 209 -22.50 -1.90 6.49
CA GLU A 209 -23.69 -1.89 7.35
C GLU A 209 -23.52 -2.89 8.51
N ALA A 210 -23.09 -4.13 8.25
CA ALA A 210 -22.81 -5.10 9.31
C ALA A 210 -21.61 -4.71 10.20
N LEU A 211 -20.64 -3.94 9.70
CA LEU A 211 -19.52 -3.41 10.47
C LEU A 211 -19.96 -2.22 11.33
N VAL A 212 -20.84 -1.35 10.83
CA VAL A 212 -21.46 -0.29 11.61
C VAL A 212 -22.35 -0.89 12.71
N GLU A 213 -23.19 -1.88 12.40
CA GLU A 213 -23.97 -2.63 13.40
C GLU A 213 -23.06 -3.36 14.40
N ALA A 214 -22.04 -4.08 13.93
CA ALA A 214 -21.12 -4.81 14.81
C ALA A 214 -20.24 -3.87 15.66
N VAL A 215 -19.89 -2.67 15.18
CA VAL A 215 -19.18 -1.64 15.97
C VAL A 215 -20.14 -0.97 16.95
N ALA A 216 -21.40 -0.71 16.59
CA ALA A 216 -22.40 -0.18 17.51
C ALA A 216 -22.70 -1.18 18.65
N ALA A 217 -22.99 -2.44 18.30
CA ALA A 217 -23.22 -3.51 19.26
C ALA A 217 -21.97 -3.78 20.14
N GLN A 218 -20.76 -3.81 19.55
CA GLN A 218 -19.53 -3.92 20.35
C GLN A 218 -19.28 -2.67 21.19
N THR A 219 -19.72 -1.48 20.79
CA THR A 219 -19.63 -0.28 21.63
C THR A 219 -20.51 -0.45 22.85
N GLU A 220 -21.83 -0.70 22.70
CA GLU A 220 -22.73 -0.92 23.84
C GLU A 220 -22.30 -2.07 24.76
N GLN A 221 -21.58 -3.06 24.24
CA GLN A 221 -21.07 -4.21 25.00
C GLN A 221 -19.67 -4.02 25.60
N ASN A 222 -18.92 -2.98 25.18
CA ASN A 222 -17.59 -2.65 25.73
C ASN A 222 -17.54 -1.31 26.50
N ASP A 223 -18.55 -0.45 26.40
CA ASP A 223 -18.61 0.89 27.03
C ASP A 223 -18.67 0.84 28.57
N VAL A 224 -18.76 -0.36 29.16
CA VAL A 224 -18.73 -0.58 30.61
C VAL A 224 -17.32 -0.49 31.21
N LEU A 225 -16.25 -0.68 30.41
CA LEU A 225 -14.85 -0.64 30.87
C LEU A 225 -13.92 -0.06 29.80
N ALA A 226 -12.99 0.81 30.20
CA ALA A 226 -12.00 1.41 29.30
C ALA A 226 -11.09 0.34 28.64
N LEU A 227 -10.47 0.65 27.50
CA LEU A 227 -9.53 -0.28 26.84
C LEU A 227 -8.36 -0.64 27.79
N GLU A 228 -7.81 0.36 28.47
CA GLU A 228 -6.78 0.20 29.50
C GLU A 228 -7.22 -0.77 30.62
N GLU A 229 -8.46 -0.68 31.05
CA GLU A 229 -9.04 -1.48 32.14
C GLU A 229 -9.33 -2.93 31.71
N ARG A 230 -9.79 -3.12 30.47
CA ARG A 230 -9.90 -4.44 29.84
C ARG A 230 -8.52 -5.10 29.68
N VAL A 231 -7.51 -4.36 29.21
CA VAL A 231 -6.11 -4.83 29.11
C VAL A 231 -5.57 -5.20 30.50
N ARG A 232 -5.73 -4.32 31.50
CA ARG A 232 -5.37 -4.55 32.90
C ARG A 232 -5.98 -5.85 33.43
N THR A 233 -7.28 -6.07 33.24
CA THR A 233 -7.99 -7.29 33.66
C THR A 233 -7.42 -8.55 33.02
N VAL A 234 -7.12 -8.52 31.72
CA VAL A 234 -6.54 -9.67 31.01
C VAL A 234 -5.13 -9.98 31.50
N VAL A 235 -4.24 -8.98 31.61
CA VAL A 235 -2.86 -9.18 32.09
C VAL A 235 -2.83 -9.67 33.55
N SER A 236 -3.73 -9.16 34.40
CA SER A 236 -3.93 -9.64 35.79
C SER A 236 -4.27 -11.14 35.82
N THR A 237 -5.19 -11.55 34.94
CA THR A 237 -5.63 -12.95 34.80
C THR A 237 -4.50 -13.85 34.31
N MET A 238 -3.68 -13.38 33.36
CA MET A 238 -2.49 -14.09 32.88
C MET A 238 -1.44 -14.28 33.97
N LEU A 239 -1.15 -13.23 34.75
CA LEU A 239 -0.19 -13.23 35.85
C LEU A 239 -0.71 -13.83 37.16
N LYS A 240 -1.98 -14.29 37.19
CA LYS A 240 -2.66 -14.84 38.38
C LYS A 240 -2.52 -13.92 39.60
N SER A 241 -2.57 -12.62 39.36
CA SER A 241 -2.26 -11.56 40.33
C SER A 241 -3.37 -10.52 40.33
N ASP A 242 -3.54 -9.83 41.45
CA ASP A 242 -4.52 -8.74 41.58
C ASP A 242 -4.17 -7.57 40.63
N SER A 243 -5.17 -6.93 40.04
CA SER A 243 -4.99 -5.82 39.08
C SER A 243 -4.17 -4.67 39.61
N ASP A 244 -4.31 -4.41 40.90
CA ASP A 244 -3.73 -3.28 41.62
C ASP A 244 -2.26 -3.56 42.02
N ARG A 245 -1.73 -4.71 41.60
CA ARG A 245 -0.37 -5.19 41.89
C ARG A 245 0.47 -5.42 40.64
N LEU A 246 -0.08 -5.11 39.47
CA LEU A 246 0.69 -5.06 38.23
C LEU A 246 1.77 -3.97 38.33
N GLN A 247 2.99 -4.28 37.88
CA GLN A 247 4.06 -3.30 37.83
C GLN A 247 3.85 -2.42 36.62
N VAL A 248 3.35 -1.21 36.86
CA VAL A 248 3.28 -0.13 35.87
C VAL A 248 4.51 0.75 36.05
N ASP A 249 5.19 1.11 34.97
CA ASP A 249 6.37 1.98 34.99
C ASP A 249 6.02 3.48 34.81
N SER A 250 7.04 4.31 34.57
CA SER A 250 6.89 5.77 34.39
C SER A 250 6.07 6.17 33.17
N ASP A 251 5.98 5.29 32.17
CA ASP A 251 5.39 5.58 30.87
C ASP A 251 3.94 5.07 30.77
N GLY A 252 3.51 4.31 31.78
CA GLY A 252 2.19 3.67 31.83
C GLY A 252 2.19 2.21 31.38
N ASP A 253 3.35 1.60 31.13
CA ASP A 253 3.40 0.25 30.56
C ASP A 253 3.28 -0.84 31.61
N ILE A 254 2.47 -1.85 31.32
CA ILE A 254 2.31 -3.00 32.18
C ILE A 254 3.48 -3.97 31.94
N ASN A 255 4.30 -4.16 32.96
CA ASN A 255 5.48 -5.02 32.93
C ASN A 255 5.09 -6.48 33.23
N ILE A 256 5.33 -7.38 32.27
CA ILE A 256 5.08 -8.82 32.34
C ILE A 256 6.43 -9.55 32.25
N ARG A 257 6.81 -10.28 33.30
CA ARG A 257 7.95 -11.21 33.21
C ARG A 257 7.48 -12.56 32.65
N ALA A 258 7.99 -12.95 31.49
CA ALA A 258 7.61 -14.18 30.81
C ALA A 258 8.86 -14.93 30.30
N GLY A 259 9.11 -16.13 30.83
CA GLY A 259 10.30 -16.91 30.48
C GLY A 259 11.61 -16.15 30.75
N SER A 260 12.46 -16.08 29.73
CA SER A 260 13.73 -15.32 29.75
C SER A 260 13.56 -13.83 29.38
N ALA A 261 12.33 -13.36 29.15
CA ALA A 261 12.04 -12.03 28.60
C ALA A 261 11.26 -11.13 29.58
N MET A 262 11.45 -9.81 29.42
CA MET A 262 10.52 -8.79 29.92
C MET A 262 9.64 -8.33 28.75
N VAL A 263 8.33 -8.48 28.92
CA VAL A 263 7.33 -8.03 27.95
C VAL A 263 6.60 -6.83 28.52
N PHE A 264 6.54 -5.76 27.75
CA PHE A 264 5.86 -4.52 28.07
C PHE A 264 4.54 -4.48 27.29
N VAL A 265 3.48 -3.96 27.91
CA VAL A 265 2.18 -3.76 27.26
C VAL A 265 1.76 -2.30 27.40
N ARG A 266 1.83 -1.56 26.29
CA ARG A 266 1.46 -0.14 26.17
C ARG A 266 0.09 -0.01 25.53
N VAL A 267 -0.82 0.72 26.17
CA VAL A 267 -2.13 1.08 25.57
C VAL A 267 -2.02 2.44 24.89
N ARG A 268 -2.69 2.59 23.74
CA ARG A 268 -2.80 3.85 23.00
C ARG A 268 -4.26 4.06 22.62
N ASP A 269 -4.78 5.27 22.76
CA ASP A 269 -6.18 5.57 22.47
C ASP A 269 -6.42 6.09 21.04
N ASN A 270 -5.38 6.63 20.38
CA ASN A 270 -5.51 7.24 19.05
C ASN A 270 -4.34 6.87 18.11
N PRO A 271 -4.54 5.95 17.14
CA PRO A 271 -5.68 5.04 17.04
C PRO A 271 -5.69 4.02 18.21
N PRO A 272 -6.85 3.44 18.56
CA PRO A 272 -6.98 2.50 19.68
C PRO A 272 -6.19 1.20 19.41
N LEU A 273 -5.07 1.04 20.11
CA LEU A 273 -4.09 -0.03 19.94
C LEU A 273 -3.52 -0.48 21.29
N VAL A 274 -3.08 -1.73 21.35
CA VAL A 274 -2.33 -2.29 22.48
C VAL A 274 -1.03 -2.87 21.91
N ASP A 275 0.09 -2.19 22.14
CA ASP A 275 1.41 -2.69 21.72
C ASP A 275 1.94 -3.64 22.79
N VAL A 276 2.17 -4.90 22.41
CA VAL A 276 2.99 -5.84 23.17
C VAL A 276 4.41 -5.76 22.63
N PHE A 277 5.42 -5.49 23.45
CA PHE A 277 6.80 -5.33 22.98
C PHE A 277 7.84 -5.81 23.99
N SER A 278 9.06 -6.10 23.53
CA SER A 278 10.13 -6.68 24.34
C SER A 278 11.52 -6.21 23.85
N PRO A 279 12.44 -5.81 24.74
CA PRO A 279 13.84 -5.62 24.41
C PRO A 279 14.51 -6.99 24.28
N VAL A 280 14.89 -7.34 23.05
CA VAL A 280 15.47 -8.64 22.70
C VAL A 280 16.98 -8.66 22.94
N LEU A 281 17.67 -7.56 22.61
CA LEU A 281 19.12 -7.45 22.78
C LEU A 281 19.49 -5.98 23.05
N THR A 282 20.20 -5.71 24.14
CA THR A 282 20.60 -4.36 24.59
C THR A 282 22.10 -4.14 24.43
N GLU A 283 22.55 -2.88 24.49
CA GLU A 283 23.94 -2.47 24.27
C GLU A 283 24.49 -2.91 22.89
N VAL A 284 23.63 -2.89 21.88
CA VAL A 284 23.95 -3.29 20.51
C VAL A 284 24.32 -2.05 19.71
N ARG A 285 25.53 -2.03 19.12
CA ARG A 285 25.90 -0.94 18.21
C ARG A 285 25.03 -0.98 16.94
N PRO A 286 24.28 0.08 16.61
CA PRO A 286 23.57 0.16 15.35
C PRO A 286 24.56 0.12 14.19
N THR A 287 24.33 -0.80 13.24
CA THR A 287 25.14 -1.00 12.04
C THR A 287 24.24 -1.35 10.87
N GLU A 288 24.68 -1.03 9.65
CA GLU A 288 23.95 -1.37 8.42
C GLU A 288 23.59 -2.87 8.34
N ARG A 289 24.55 -3.76 8.68
CA ARG A 289 24.32 -5.21 8.76
C ARG A 289 23.21 -5.58 9.74
N LEU A 290 23.12 -4.90 10.89
CA LEU A 290 22.03 -5.13 11.86
C LEU A 290 20.69 -4.72 11.26
N TYR A 291 20.58 -3.53 10.66
CA TYR A 291 19.32 -3.07 10.06
C TYR A 291 18.85 -3.96 8.91
N VAL A 292 19.75 -4.39 8.03
CA VAL A 292 19.45 -5.40 7.00
C VAL A 292 18.94 -6.69 7.65
N LYS A 293 19.56 -7.15 8.75
CA LYS A 293 19.15 -8.38 9.43
C LYS A 293 17.80 -8.29 10.12
N LEU A 294 17.48 -7.16 10.75
CA LEU A 294 16.15 -6.93 11.34
C LEU A 294 15.06 -6.84 10.27
N SER A 295 15.38 -6.32 9.08
CA SER A 295 14.49 -6.33 7.92
C SER A 295 14.28 -7.75 7.35
N GLU A 296 15.34 -8.54 7.15
CA GLU A 296 15.25 -9.95 6.75
C GLU A 296 14.36 -10.78 7.70
N LEU A 297 14.50 -10.56 9.01
CA LEU A 297 13.73 -11.26 10.03
C LEU A 297 12.27 -10.80 10.04
N THR A 298 12.02 -9.49 10.04
CA THR A 298 10.66 -8.93 10.01
C THR A 298 9.88 -9.39 8.78
N ASN A 299 10.50 -9.39 7.59
CA ASN A 299 9.89 -9.89 6.35
C ASN A 299 9.56 -11.39 6.36
N ARG A 300 10.03 -12.14 7.36
CA ARG A 300 9.75 -13.57 7.56
C ARG A 300 8.85 -13.86 8.76
N MET A 301 8.47 -12.85 9.54
CA MET A 301 7.59 -12.99 10.69
C MET A 301 6.12 -12.89 10.25
N PRO A 302 5.26 -13.89 10.54
CA PRO A 302 3.83 -13.82 10.21
C PRO A 302 3.07 -12.73 10.99
N ILE A 303 3.63 -12.27 12.11
CA ILE A 303 3.07 -11.22 12.96
C ILE A 303 4.20 -10.49 13.70
N GLY A 304 4.03 -9.18 13.89
CA GLY A 304 4.97 -8.32 14.59
C GLY A 304 6.11 -7.77 13.72
N ARG A 305 7.01 -7.03 14.35
CA ARG A 305 8.13 -6.32 13.72
C ARG A 305 9.35 -6.26 14.65
N LEU A 306 10.54 -6.18 14.06
CA LEU A 306 11.78 -5.86 14.77
C LEU A 306 12.30 -4.48 14.37
N TYR A 307 12.81 -3.71 15.33
CA TYR A 307 13.47 -2.43 15.09
C TYR A 307 14.60 -2.20 16.09
N CYS A 308 15.49 -1.24 15.82
CA CYS A 308 16.55 -0.83 16.74
C CYS A 308 16.34 0.65 17.13
N ALA A 309 16.31 0.92 18.43
CA ALA A 309 16.19 2.25 19.03
C ALA A 309 16.99 2.28 20.33
N ASP A 310 17.72 3.37 20.59
CA ASP A 310 18.52 3.59 21.81
C ASP A 310 19.43 2.40 22.16
N ASP A 311 20.29 2.03 21.20
CA ASP A 311 21.22 0.89 21.23
C ASP A 311 20.58 -0.46 21.66
N THR A 312 19.27 -0.60 21.44
CA THR A 312 18.45 -1.76 21.84
C THR A 312 17.61 -2.26 20.66
N VAL A 313 17.66 -3.56 20.42
CA VAL A 313 16.76 -4.25 19.49
C VAL A 313 15.45 -4.59 20.19
N TRP A 314 14.36 -4.10 19.63
CA TRP A 314 13.00 -4.29 20.12
C TRP A 314 12.19 -5.17 19.19
N ALA A 315 11.43 -6.11 19.75
CA ALA A 315 10.32 -6.79 19.07
C ALA A 315 9.00 -6.15 19.49
N SER A 316 8.05 -6.01 18.56
CA SER A 316 6.72 -5.41 18.80
C SER A 316 5.63 -6.15 18.03
N ILE A 317 4.52 -6.46 18.71
CA ILE A 317 3.28 -7.04 18.17
C ILE A 317 2.12 -6.11 18.55
N PRO A 318 1.52 -5.37 17.60
CA PRO A 318 0.33 -4.56 17.86
C PRO A 318 -0.93 -5.42 17.89
N VAL A 319 -1.84 -5.11 18.81
CA VAL A 319 -3.20 -5.69 18.91
C VAL A 319 -4.22 -4.57 18.75
N PHE A 320 -5.25 -4.76 17.92
CA PHE A 320 -6.28 -3.75 17.69
C PHE A 320 -7.17 -3.53 18.93
N GLY A 321 -7.24 -2.29 19.41
CA GLY A 321 -8.06 -1.89 20.54
C GLY A 321 -9.55 -1.70 20.21
N ARG A 322 -9.87 -1.32 18.96
CA ARG A 322 -11.26 -1.01 18.52
C ARG A 322 -12.21 -2.20 18.72
N ASN A 323 -11.76 -3.41 18.42
CA ASN A 323 -12.48 -4.67 18.64
C ASN A 323 -11.63 -5.58 19.56
N PHE A 324 -11.18 -5.07 20.71
CA PHE A 324 -10.27 -5.77 21.61
C PHE A 324 -10.82 -7.12 22.09
N GLN A 325 -10.07 -8.19 21.87
CA GLN A 325 -10.37 -9.55 22.35
C GLN A 325 -9.26 -10.02 23.29
N PRO A 326 -9.58 -10.47 24.53
CA PRO A 326 -8.61 -11.02 25.48
C PRO A 326 -7.66 -12.06 24.88
N THR A 327 -8.19 -12.97 24.05
CA THR A 327 -7.44 -14.02 23.37
C THR A 327 -6.33 -13.48 22.47
N HIS A 328 -6.54 -12.32 21.83
CA HIS A 328 -5.52 -11.71 20.95
C HIS A 328 -4.35 -11.13 21.75
N LEU A 329 -4.62 -10.52 22.92
CA LEU A 329 -3.56 -10.06 23.83
C LEU A 329 -2.79 -11.23 24.44
N MET A 330 -3.50 -12.28 24.89
CA MET A 330 -2.88 -13.51 25.40
C MET A 330 -1.97 -14.15 24.36
N LEU A 331 -2.43 -14.26 23.10
CA LEU A 331 -1.64 -14.78 22.00
C LEU A 331 -0.44 -13.87 21.68
N ALA A 332 -0.61 -12.56 21.65
CA ALA A 332 0.49 -11.62 21.39
C ALA A 332 1.61 -11.73 22.43
N VAL A 333 1.28 -11.83 23.73
CA VAL A 333 2.27 -12.04 24.81
C VAL A 333 2.92 -13.42 24.72
N GLN A 334 2.16 -14.47 24.38
CA GLN A 334 2.72 -15.82 24.17
C GLN A 334 3.69 -15.87 22.99
N VAL A 335 3.33 -15.26 21.86
CA VAL A 335 4.18 -15.18 20.65
C VAL A 335 5.39 -14.28 20.89
N MET A 336 5.23 -13.17 21.62
CA MET A 336 6.35 -12.30 22.03
C MET A 336 7.38 -13.06 22.89
N THR A 337 6.91 -13.90 23.83
CA THR A 337 7.79 -14.70 24.68
C THR A 337 8.64 -15.66 23.84
N GLY A 338 8.01 -16.39 22.91
CA GLY A 338 8.72 -17.31 22.01
C GLY A 338 9.65 -16.60 21.01
N LEU A 339 9.28 -15.41 20.53
CA LEU A 339 10.14 -14.58 19.68
C LEU A 339 11.37 -14.08 20.44
N ALA A 340 11.20 -13.63 21.69
CA ALA A 340 12.32 -13.18 22.50
C ALA A 340 13.30 -14.33 22.80
N ASP A 341 12.81 -15.49 23.21
CA ASP A 341 13.63 -16.69 23.48
C ASP A 341 14.30 -17.29 22.21
N GLU A 342 13.82 -16.99 20.99
CA GLU A 342 14.51 -17.40 19.75
C GLU A 342 15.52 -16.34 19.27
N LEU A 343 15.16 -15.06 19.39
CA LEU A 343 15.95 -13.97 18.84
C LEU A 343 17.08 -13.52 19.77
N ASP A 344 16.98 -13.70 21.09
CA ASP A 344 18.08 -13.37 22.01
C ASP A 344 19.28 -14.31 21.79
N ASP A 345 19.07 -15.63 21.72
CA ASP A 345 20.07 -16.63 21.36
C ASP A 345 20.71 -16.33 19.99
N ARG A 346 19.88 -16.03 18.98
CA ARG A 346 20.35 -15.84 17.60
C ARG A 346 21.08 -14.52 17.38
N LEU A 347 20.56 -13.40 17.89
CA LEU A 347 21.17 -12.07 17.68
C LEU A 347 22.40 -11.86 18.56
N HIS A 348 22.39 -12.35 19.82
CA HIS A 348 23.57 -12.31 20.68
C HIS A 348 24.76 -13.04 20.04
N GLY A 349 24.51 -14.19 19.40
CA GLY A 349 25.53 -14.98 18.70
C GLY A 349 26.10 -14.36 17.41
N GLU A 350 25.32 -13.52 16.70
CA GLU A 350 25.77 -12.89 15.44
C GLU A 350 26.36 -11.49 15.63
N PHE A 351 25.83 -10.68 16.57
CA PHE A 351 26.18 -9.26 16.72
C PHE A 351 26.86 -8.90 18.04
N GLY A 352 26.69 -9.72 19.08
CA GLY A 352 27.04 -9.34 20.45
C GLY A 352 26.09 -8.28 21.04
N GLY A 353 26.19 -8.10 22.36
CA GLY A 353 25.25 -7.29 23.16
C GLY A 353 24.86 -8.03 24.44
N LYS A 354 24.05 -7.43 25.30
CA LYS A 354 23.52 -8.06 26.51
C LYS A 354 22.08 -8.54 26.28
N ARG A 355 21.77 -9.70 26.87
CA ARG A 355 20.40 -10.17 27.07
C ARG A 355 19.83 -9.49 28.31
N PHE A 356 18.50 -9.38 28.41
CA PHE A 356 17.86 -8.75 29.58
C PHE A 356 18.11 -9.52 30.89
N PHE A 357 18.17 -10.86 30.83
CA PHE A 357 18.60 -11.72 31.93
C PHE A 357 19.84 -12.55 31.54
N GLY A 358 20.71 -12.80 32.52
CA GLY A 358 21.94 -13.57 32.34
C GLY A 358 21.74 -15.09 32.43
N GLU A 359 22.74 -15.84 31.99
CA GLU A 359 22.75 -17.31 31.87
C GLU A 359 22.44 -18.08 33.18
N GLY A 360 22.54 -17.42 34.34
CA GLY A 360 22.26 -18.00 35.66
C GLY A 360 20.79 -18.00 36.12
N ASP A 361 19.85 -17.37 35.40
CA ASP A 361 18.43 -17.27 35.81
C ASP A 361 17.47 -18.12 34.93
N LYS A 362 18.01 -19.11 34.20
CA LYS A 362 17.20 -20.17 33.58
C LYS A 362 16.70 -21.10 34.69
N ALA A 363 15.38 -21.19 34.86
CA ALA A 363 14.76 -22.11 35.83
C ALA A 363 15.25 -23.54 35.59
N VAL A 364 15.87 -24.13 36.62
CA VAL A 364 16.55 -25.44 36.52
C VAL A 364 15.56 -26.50 36.05
N ARG A 365 15.73 -27.00 34.82
CA ARG A 365 15.10 -28.25 34.37
C ARG A 365 15.52 -29.34 35.35
N ARG A 366 14.56 -29.87 36.11
CA ARG A 366 14.76 -31.12 36.85
C ARG A 366 15.03 -32.22 35.84
N ASP A 367 16.20 -32.82 35.96
CA ASP A 367 16.62 -33.96 35.16
C ASP A 367 15.98 -35.23 35.77
N GLU A 368 14.71 -35.49 35.44
CA GLU A 368 14.00 -36.70 35.88
C GLU A 368 14.33 -37.89 34.98
N GLY A 369 15.61 -38.24 34.97
CA GLY A 369 16.19 -39.32 34.20
C GLY A 369 16.87 -40.39 35.06
N GLU A 370 16.12 -41.16 35.88
CA GLU A 370 16.56 -42.53 36.19
C GLU A 370 15.44 -43.52 36.62
N HIS A 371 15.39 -44.61 35.87
CA HIS A 371 14.69 -45.89 36.03
C HIS A 371 14.11 -46.29 37.41
N ARG A 372 12.84 -46.73 37.38
CA ARG A 372 12.42 -47.96 38.10
C ARG A 372 11.57 -48.86 37.19
N THR A 373 12.14 -50.02 36.82
CA THR A 373 11.46 -51.05 36.03
C THR A 373 10.73 -52.05 36.93
N GLY A 374 9.52 -52.46 36.52
CA GLY A 374 8.75 -53.56 37.12
C GLY A 374 7.60 -53.10 38.04
N MET A 375 6.64 -53.96 38.39
CA MET A 375 6.34 -55.33 37.93
C MET A 375 4.98 -55.73 38.52
N TYR A 376 4.02 -56.17 37.69
CA TYR A 376 2.68 -56.63 38.09
C TYR A 376 1.79 -55.55 38.76
N LEU A 377 0.46 -55.67 38.79
CA LEU A 377 -0.41 -56.80 38.42
C LEU A 377 -1.67 -56.27 37.69
#